data_AF-A0AAP0N7V7-F1
#
_entry.id   AF-A0AAP0N7V7-F1
#
_cell.length_a   1.000
_cell.length_b   1.000
_cell.length_c   1.000
_cell.angle_alpha   90.00
_cell.angle_beta   90.00
_cell.angle_gamma   90.00
#
_symmetry.space_group_name_H-M   'P 1'
#
loop_
_entity.id
_entity.type
_entity.pdbx_description
1 polymer ?
#
loop_
_entity_poly.entity_id
_entity_poly.type
_entity_poly.pdbx_seq_one_letter_code
_entity_poly.pdbx_strand_id
1 'polypeptide(L)'
;MEVDKLADQVSAIEKAVSNGTKVPEVQITTLIEMLMRQAIKLDSISTEGDASAQKNLQGKRVQKCVETLDALKLSNGKVKPVVVTTKWETFDPPPTTAHWEFFD
;
A
#
# COMPACT_ATOMS: atom_id res chain seq x y z
N MET A 1 22.48 -1.82 2.93
CA MET A 1 22.29 -2.29 1.54
C MET A 1 20.91 -1.86 1.05
N GLU A 2 20.65 -1.91 -0.26
CA GLU A 2 19.36 -1.48 -0.84
C GLU A 2 18.19 -2.31 -0.28
N VAL A 3 18.38 -3.63 -0.15
CA VAL A 3 17.41 -4.55 0.45
C VAL A 3 17.06 -4.18 1.90
N ASP A 4 17.99 -3.63 2.69
CA ASP A 4 17.70 -3.19 4.07
C ASP A 4 16.67 -2.07 4.10
N LYS A 5 16.84 -1.07 3.22
CA LYS A 5 15.92 0.07 3.13
C LYS A 5 14.52 -0.36 2.70
N LEU A 6 14.44 -1.31 1.76
CA LEU A 6 13.15 -1.89 1.34
C LEU A 6 12.53 -2.68 2.49
N ALA A 7 13.31 -3.46 3.25
CA ALA A 7 12.83 -4.18 4.42
C ALA A 7 12.29 -3.24 5.52
N ASP A 8 12.93 -2.09 5.74
CA ASP A 8 12.44 -1.07 6.67
C ASP A 8 11.06 -0.52 6.22
N GLN A 9 10.88 -0.33 4.90
CA GLN A 9 9.58 0.08 4.34
C GLN A 9 8.51 -1.02 4.48
N VAL A 10 8.88 -2.29 4.31
CA VAL A 10 7.97 -3.43 4.56
C VAL A 10 7.51 -3.41 6.01
N SER A 11 8.42 -3.23 6.96
CA SER A 11 8.09 -3.15 8.39
C SER A 11 7.18 -1.95 8.72
N ALA A 12 7.40 -0.81 8.07
CA ALA A 12 6.53 0.35 8.23
C ALA A 12 5.11 0.10 7.72
N ILE A 13 4.96 -0.54 6.55
CA ILE A 13 3.66 -0.93 5.99
C ILE A 13 2.99 -1.97 6.91
N GLU A 14 3.73 -2.97 7.37
CA GLU A 14 3.22 -3.99 8.29
C GLU A 14 2.63 -3.34 9.55
N LYS A 15 3.38 -2.42 10.17
CA LYS A 15 2.93 -1.68 11.34
C LYS A 15 1.71 -0.79 11.06
N ALA A 16 1.65 -0.15 9.89
CA ALA A 16 0.50 0.65 9.51
C ALA A 16 -0.76 -0.21 9.38
N VAL A 17 -0.66 -1.35 8.69
CA VAL A 17 -1.76 -2.28 8.48
C VAL A 17 -2.19 -2.95 9.80
N SER A 18 -1.25 -3.32 10.67
CA SER A 18 -1.57 -3.86 12.00
C SER A 18 -2.30 -2.86 12.88
N ASN A 19 -2.02 -1.57 12.70
CA ASN A 19 -2.74 -0.48 13.37
C ASN A 19 -4.08 -0.12 12.70
N GLY A 20 -4.51 -0.88 11.67
CA GLY A 20 -5.75 -0.63 10.95
C GLY A 20 -5.69 0.57 10.00
N THR A 21 -4.50 1.06 9.65
CA THR A 21 -4.34 2.12 8.66
C THR A 21 -4.36 1.54 7.26
N LYS A 22 -5.25 2.06 6.41
CA LYS A 22 -5.33 1.64 5.00
C LYS A 22 -4.13 2.17 4.22
N VAL A 23 -3.33 1.28 3.67
CA VAL A 23 -2.20 1.61 2.79
C VAL A 23 -2.68 1.55 1.32
N PRO A 24 -2.28 2.50 0.46
CA PRO A 24 -2.59 2.40 -0.97
C PRO A 24 -2.00 1.13 -1.60
N GLU A 25 -2.80 0.39 -2.36
CA GLU A 25 -2.35 -0.87 -2.99
C GLU A 25 -1.15 -0.67 -3.93
N VAL A 26 -1.08 0.49 -4.60
CA VAL A 26 0.05 0.87 -5.45
C VAL A 26 1.38 0.90 -4.68
N GLN A 27 1.37 1.27 -3.39
CA GLN A 27 2.60 1.29 -2.59
C GLN A 27 3.10 -0.13 -2.29
N ILE A 28 2.17 -1.05 -1.95
CA ILE A 28 2.49 -2.46 -1.68
C ILE A 28 3.04 -3.12 -2.95
N THR A 29 2.35 -2.94 -4.08
CA THR A 29 2.76 -3.52 -5.38
C THR A 29 4.09 -2.95 -5.89
N THR A 30 4.30 -1.63 -5.78
CA THR A 30 5.59 -1.01 -6.13
C THR A 30 6.74 -1.59 -5.30
N LEU A 31 6.51 -1.80 -3.99
CA LEU A 31 7.55 -2.34 -3.12
C LEU A 31 7.89 -3.81 -3.45
N ILE A 32 6.89 -4.61 -3.82
CA ILE A 32 7.09 -5.97 -4.37
C ILE A 32 7.94 -5.91 -5.63
N GLU A 33 7.61 -5.04 -6.60
CA GLU A 33 8.37 -4.91 -7.83
C GLU A 33 9.84 -4.51 -7.58
N MET A 34 10.08 -3.57 -6.66
CA MET A 34 11.43 -3.16 -6.28
C MET A 34 12.22 -4.33 -5.66
N LEU A 35 11.60 -5.13 -4.79
CA LEU A 35 12.20 -6.34 -4.22
C LEU A 35 12.49 -7.39 -5.29
N MET A 36 11.59 -7.62 -6.24
CA MET A 36 11.81 -8.55 -7.36
C MET A 36 12.99 -8.13 -8.23
N ARG A 37 13.16 -6.82 -8.49
CA ARG A 37 14.34 -6.31 -9.21
C ARG A 37 15.64 -6.60 -8.44
N GLN A 38 15.62 -6.49 -7.11
CA GLN A 38 16.78 -6.88 -6.28
C GLN A 38 17.06 -8.38 -6.34
N ALA A 39 16.02 -9.23 -6.36
CA ALA A 39 16.19 -10.68 -6.53
C ALA A 39 16.89 -11.01 -7.85
N ILE A 40 16.40 -10.47 -8.97
CA ILE A 40 17.01 -10.68 -10.30
C ILE A 40 18.47 -10.20 -10.32
N LYS A 41 18.74 -9.04 -9.68
CA LYS A 41 20.11 -8.52 -9.55
C LYS A 41 21.00 -9.47 -8.77
N LEU A 42 20.54 -10.02 -7.63
CA LEU A 42 21.29 -11.01 -6.85
C LEU A 42 21.54 -12.31 -7.65
N ASP A 43 20.57 -12.75 -8.45
CA ASP A 43 20.70 -13.95 -9.27
C ASP A 43 21.72 -13.77 -10.41
N SER A 44 21.78 -12.57 -10.99
CA SER A 44 22.73 -12.23 -12.06
C SER A 44 24.21 -12.22 -11.63
N ILE A 45 24.49 -12.16 -10.32
CA ILE A 45 25.86 -12.12 -9.81
C ILE A 45 26.36 -13.54 -9.55
N SER A 46 27.38 -13.95 -10.31
CA SER A 46 28.15 -15.16 -10.02
C SER A 46 29.20 -14.83 -8.96
N THR A 47 29.07 -15.40 -7.76
CA THR A 47 30.01 -15.20 -6.65
C THR A 47 30.49 -16.54 -6.09
N GLU A 48 31.77 -16.62 -5.75
CA GLU A 48 32.39 -17.74 -5.03
C GLU A 48 32.73 -17.33 -3.59
N GLY A 49 32.87 -18.31 -2.68
CA GLY A 49 33.27 -18.08 -1.29
C GLY A 49 32.25 -17.29 -0.45
N ASP A 50 32.72 -16.43 0.45
CA ASP A 50 31.88 -15.68 1.40
C ASP A 50 30.88 -14.74 0.73
N ALA A 51 31.21 -14.25 -0.47
CA ALA A 51 30.31 -13.45 -1.28
C ALA A 51 29.07 -14.25 -1.75
N SER A 52 29.18 -15.58 -1.86
CA SER A 52 28.05 -16.48 -2.12
C SER A 52 27.16 -16.65 -0.89
N ALA A 53 27.76 -16.80 0.30
CA ALA A 53 27.00 -16.87 1.55
C ALA A 53 26.19 -15.58 1.80
N GLN A 54 26.81 -14.41 1.58
CA GLN A 54 26.14 -13.11 1.71
C GLN A 54 25.02 -12.93 0.68
N LYS A 55 25.23 -13.36 -0.58
CA LYS A 55 24.20 -13.35 -1.63
C LYS A 55 22.99 -14.20 -1.23
N ASN A 56 23.22 -15.42 -0.75
CA ASN A 56 22.17 -16.32 -0.28
C ASN A 56 21.37 -15.73 0.89
N LEU A 57 22.05 -15.08 1.85
CA LEU A 57 21.38 -14.42 2.97
C LEU A 57 20.48 -13.27 2.49
N GLN A 58 20.94 -12.47 1.54
CA GLN A 58 20.12 -11.40 0.95
C GLN A 58 18.96 -11.95 0.14
N GLY A 59 19.14 -13.02 -0.64
CA GLY A 59 18.06 -13.67 -1.37
C GLY A 59 16.93 -14.13 -0.45
N LYS A 60 17.27 -14.79 0.67
CA LYS A 60 16.30 -15.19 1.70
C LYS A 60 15.55 -14.00 2.30
N ARG A 61 16.25 -12.88 2.54
CA ARG A 61 15.61 -11.66 3.08
C ARG A 61 14.66 -11.03 2.07
N VAL A 62 15.02 -10.98 0.79
CA VAL A 62 14.15 -10.50 -0.29
C VAL A 62 12.89 -11.37 -0.37
N GLN A 63 13.04 -12.69 -0.40
CA GLN A 63 11.92 -13.63 -0.44
C GLN A 63 10.96 -13.41 0.75
N LYS A 64 11.50 -13.35 1.98
CA LYS A 64 10.68 -13.10 3.18
C LYS A 64 9.91 -11.78 3.07
N CYS A 65 10.54 -10.72 2.59
CA CYS A 65 9.87 -9.42 2.44
C CYS A 65 8.71 -9.47 1.43
N VAL A 66 8.88 -10.19 0.30
CA VAL A 66 7.82 -10.37 -0.70
C VAL A 66 6.65 -11.17 -0.12
N GLU A 67 6.91 -12.29 0.54
CA GLU A 67 5.88 -13.10 1.21
C GLU A 67 5.09 -12.28 2.25
N THR A 68 5.78 -11.45 3.03
CA THR A 68 5.13 -10.52 3.97
C THR A 68 4.26 -9.51 3.25
N LEU A 69 4.72 -8.89 2.16
CA LEU A 69 3.93 -7.93 1.40
C LEU A 69 2.69 -8.56 0.74
N ASP A 70 2.79 -9.79 0.26
CA ASP A 70 1.65 -10.54 -0.29
C ASP A 70 0.59 -10.80 0.78
N ALA A 71 1.00 -11.21 1.99
CA ALA A 71 0.10 -11.35 3.12
C ALA A 71 -0.52 -10.00 3.54
N LEU A 72 0.28 -8.93 3.53
CA LEU A 72 -0.18 -7.57 3.81
C LEU A 72 -1.15 -7.04 2.77
N LYS A 73 -1.01 -7.42 1.50
CA LYS A 73 -1.96 -7.05 0.45
C LYS A 73 -3.37 -7.54 0.79
N LEU A 74 -3.47 -8.79 1.24
CA LEU A 74 -4.74 -9.41 1.64
C LEU A 74 -5.31 -8.79 2.92
N SER A 75 -4.48 -8.59 3.95
CA SER A 75 -4.93 -8.01 5.22
C SER A 75 -5.31 -6.53 5.07
N ASN A 76 -4.52 -5.76 4.32
CA ASN A 76 -4.81 -4.37 3.98
C ASN A 76 -6.11 -4.26 3.17
N GLY A 77 -6.43 -5.22 2.29
CA GLY A 77 -7.72 -5.30 1.60
C GLY A 77 -8.93 -5.31 2.53
N LYS A 78 -8.79 -5.88 3.73
CA LYS A 78 -9.85 -5.98 4.75
C LYS A 78 -9.96 -4.74 5.64
N VAL A 79 -8.98 -3.84 5.60
CA VAL A 79 -9.01 -2.57 6.35
C VAL A 79 -10.11 -1.67 5.75
N LYS A 80 -11.10 -1.32 6.56
CA LYS A 80 -12.18 -0.42 6.13
C LYS A 80 -11.63 0.99 5.96
N PRO A 81 -11.89 1.65 4.82
CA PRO A 81 -11.51 3.06 4.67
C PRO A 81 -12.29 3.89 5.70
N VAL A 82 -11.60 4.78 6.40
CA VAL A 82 -12.24 5.77 7.27
C VAL A 82 -13.05 6.70 6.34
N VAL A 83 -14.34 6.42 6.22
CA VAL A 83 -15.27 7.30 5.51
C VAL A 83 -15.46 8.52 6.39
N VAL A 84 -14.85 9.65 6.00
CA VAL A 84 -15.22 10.95 6.56
C VAL A 84 -16.63 11.24 6.07
N THR A 85 -17.62 10.93 6.89
CA THR A 85 -19.01 11.29 6.64
C THR A 85 -19.19 12.76 6.97
N THR A 86 -18.74 13.63 6.06
CA THR A 86 -19.27 15.00 6.04
C THR A 86 -20.75 14.85 5.69
N LYS A 87 -21.61 14.86 6.70
CA LYS A 87 -23.06 14.99 6.52
C LYS A 87 -23.28 16.32 5.80
N TRP A 88 -23.52 16.26 4.49
CA TRP A 88 -24.10 17.37 3.77
C TRP A 88 -25.50 17.54 4.33
N GLU A 89 -25.71 18.54 5.19
CA GLU A 89 -27.06 18.96 5.55
C GLU A 89 -27.74 19.46 4.27
N THR A 90 -28.77 18.74 3.84
CA THR A 90 -29.68 19.15 2.80
C THR A 90 -30.32 20.47 3.23
N PHE A 91 -29.93 21.58 2.60
CA PHE A 91 -30.66 22.84 2.71
C PHE A 91 -31.98 22.68 1.95
N ASP A 92 -33.08 22.48 2.68
CA ASP A 92 -34.42 22.59 2.11
C ASP A 92 -34.64 24.04 1.65
N PRO A 93 -34.94 24.29 0.36
CA PRO A 93 -35.26 25.63 -0.08
C PRO A 93 -36.59 26.09 0.54
N PRO A 94 -36.73 27.37 0.93
CA PRO A 94 -37.97 27.88 1.48
C PRO A 94 -39.13 27.70 0.48
N PRO A 95 -40.36 27.47 0.96
CA PRO A 95 -41.52 27.29 0.09
C PRO A 95 -41.80 28.61 -0.62
N THR A 96 -41.22 28.79 -1.80
CA THR A 96 -41.50 29.95 -2.64
C THR A 96 -42.81 29.66 -3.35
N THR A 97 -43.90 30.13 -2.77
CA THR A 97 -45.19 30.27 -3.44
C THR A 97 -45.04 31.36 -4.51
N ALA A 98 -44.47 31.01 -5.67
CA ALA A 98 -44.51 31.86 -6.85
C ALA A 98 -45.92 31.78 -7.44
N HIS A 99 -46.79 32.70 -7.01
CA HIS A 99 -48.09 32.93 -7.62
C HIS A 99 -47.88 33.64 -8.96
N TRP A 100 -47.95 32.91 -10.07
CA TRP A 100 -47.94 33.48 -11.41
C TRP A 100 -49.33 34.03 -11.72
N GLU A 101 -49.48 35.36 -11.66
CA GLU A 101 -50.66 36.01 -12.23
C GLU A 101 -50.53 36.02 -13.75
N PHE A 102 -51.48 35.36 -14.41
CA PHE A 102 -51.74 35.52 -15.83
C PHE A 102 -52.23 36.96 -16.06
N PHE A 103 -51.50 37.74 -16.83
CA PHE A 103 -51.99 39.01 -17.36
C PHE A 103 -52.72 38.75 -18.68
N ASP A 104 -53.99 39.17 -18.73
CA ASP A 104 -54.82 39.33 -19.95
C ASP A 104 -54.27 40.47 -20.84
#